data_AF-A0A0S4VVE0-F1
#
_entry.id   AF-A0A0S4VVE0-F1
#
_cell.length_a   1.000
_cell.length_b   1.000
_cell.length_c   1.000
_cell.angle_alpha   90.00
_cell.angle_beta   90.00
_cell.angle_gamma   90.00
#
_symmetry.space_group_name_H-M   'P 1'
#
loop_
_entity.id
_entity.type
_entity.pdbx_description
1 polymer ?
#
loop_
_entity_poly.entity_id
_entity_poly.type
_entity_poly.pdbx_seq_one_letter_code
_entity_poly.pdbx_strand_id
1 'polypeptide(L)'
;MSQVTLDEQRVQIVAAAEKGNTLVVPTVVKIGAAAYTVSLDFEAFLNLLAHSKPTAIYLLAVKFDPQEDLESWWDIDEGDEDDQALMRDAKVKQFIRKMGHADEIGSLMASFIVDGVLHTLYADAEWYAELAKQAEELKSQVYVARERKEDEEDKKMKALVREHAKTLCEHPKFAEGRPSKEKRTYLAESLFPGLETYLIYQVVDEASNMAWLANGK
;
A
#
# COMPACT_ATOMS: atom_id res chain seq x y z
N MET A 1 33.53 12.62 -3.32
CA MET A 1 33.86 12.41 -1.90
C MET A 1 33.05 11.21 -1.45
N SER A 2 33.64 10.25 -0.74
CA SER A 2 32.91 9.09 -0.22
C SER A 2 31.82 9.58 0.71
N GLN A 3 30.57 9.27 0.43
CA GLN A 3 29.45 9.66 1.27
C GLN A 3 29.51 8.83 2.56
N VAL A 4 29.56 9.52 3.70
CA VAL A 4 29.62 8.91 5.03
C VAL A 4 28.28 8.20 5.26
N THR A 5 28.30 6.91 5.56
CA THR A 5 27.10 6.11 5.83
C THR A 5 26.36 6.63 7.06
N LEU A 6 25.05 6.36 7.17
CA LEU A 6 24.29 6.78 8.36
C LEU A 6 24.82 6.14 9.65
N ASP A 7 25.40 4.94 9.58
CA ASP A 7 26.04 4.33 10.74
C ASP A 7 27.32 5.08 11.16
N GLU A 8 28.15 5.48 10.20
CA GLU A 8 29.32 6.31 10.48
C GLU A 8 28.92 7.69 11.03
N GLN A 9 27.84 8.29 10.53
CA GLN A 9 27.29 9.54 11.08
C GLN A 9 26.82 9.36 12.52
N ARG A 10 26.08 8.28 12.80
CA ARG A 10 25.65 7.90 14.16
C ARG A 10 26.84 7.78 15.11
N VAL A 11 27.89 7.06 14.69
CA VAL A 11 29.12 6.88 15.48
C VAL A 11 29.80 8.21 15.77
N GLN A 12 29.90 9.10 14.77
CA GLN A 12 30.50 10.43 14.95
C GLN A 12 29.70 11.32 15.91
N ILE A 13 28.37 11.28 15.85
CA ILE A 13 27.49 12.02 16.78
C ILE A 13 27.70 11.52 18.20
N VAL A 14 27.70 10.19 18.41
CA VAL A 14 27.93 9.60 19.74
C VAL A 14 29.31 10.00 20.26
N ALA A 15 30.36 9.88 19.45
CA ALA A 15 31.71 10.26 19.85
C ALA A 15 31.83 11.76 20.17
N ALA A 16 31.11 12.64 19.45
CA ALA A 16 31.08 14.07 19.75
C ALA A 16 30.35 14.37 21.07
N ALA A 17 29.22 13.69 21.33
CA ALA A 17 28.48 13.80 22.58
C ALA A 17 29.31 13.34 23.78
N GLU A 18 30.00 12.20 23.66
CA GLU A 18 30.88 11.66 24.71
C GLU A 18 32.01 12.64 25.07
N LYS A 19 32.66 13.25 24.08
CA LYS A 19 33.68 14.29 24.30
C LYS A 19 33.12 15.52 25.04
N GLY A 20 31.82 15.80 24.86
CA GLY A 20 31.11 16.90 25.51
C GLY A 20 30.58 16.57 26.91
N ASN A 21 30.72 15.32 27.39
CA ASN A 21 29.97 14.79 28.55
C ASN A 21 28.45 14.93 28.39
N THR A 22 27.96 14.85 27.16
CA THR A 22 26.54 14.93 26.82
C THR A 22 25.90 13.54 26.90
N LEU A 23 24.77 13.43 27.58
CA LEU A 23 24.01 12.18 27.65
C LEU A 23 23.36 11.86 26.30
N VAL A 24 23.61 10.67 25.76
CA VAL A 24 22.91 10.17 24.56
C VAL A 24 21.66 9.40 24.97
N VAL A 25 20.50 9.88 24.56
CA VAL A 25 19.19 9.27 24.83
C VAL A 25 18.70 8.57 23.55
N PRO A 26 18.64 7.23 23.51
CA PRO A 26 18.35 6.46 22.29
C PRO A 26 16.86 6.38 21.94
N THR A 27 16.06 7.39 22.28
CA THR A 27 14.61 7.40 22.03
C THR A 27 14.12 8.77 21.61
N VAL A 28 13.06 8.78 20.80
CA VAL A 28 12.23 9.98 20.60
C VAL A 28 11.34 10.11 21.81
N VAL A 29 11.62 11.09 22.66
CA VAL A 29 10.55 11.64 23.49
C VAL A 29 9.60 12.33 22.52
N LYS A 30 8.27 12.12 22.61
CA LYS A 30 7.33 13.02 21.92
C LYS A 30 7.62 14.43 22.40
N ILE A 31 8.40 15.18 21.63
CA ILE A 31 8.70 16.57 21.95
C ILE A 31 7.40 17.31 21.63
N GLY A 32 6.61 17.62 22.66
CA GLY A 32 5.49 18.56 22.51
C GLY A 32 6.01 19.83 21.85
N ALA A 33 5.19 20.46 20.99
CA ALA A 33 5.60 21.54 20.10
C ALA A 33 6.64 22.48 20.72
N ALA A 34 7.92 22.28 20.36
CA ALA A 34 8.97 23.22 20.72
C ALA A 34 8.67 24.52 19.96
N ALA A 35 8.64 25.65 20.67
CA ALA A 35 8.26 26.93 20.05
C ALA A 35 9.21 27.35 18.91
N TYR A 36 10.45 26.87 18.93
CA TYR A 36 11.47 27.12 17.90
C TYR A 36 12.26 25.85 17.60
N THR A 37 12.27 25.45 16.32
CA THR A 37 13.02 24.30 15.82
C THR A 37 13.86 24.72 14.61
N VAL A 38 15.09 24.24 14.53
CA VAL A 38 16.01 24.48 13.42
C VAL A 38 16.54 23.14 12.90
N SER A 39 16.49 22.95 11.58
CA SER A 39 17.13 21.81 10.92
C SER A 39 18.57 22.17 10.54
N LEU A 40 19.51 21.28 10.82
CA LEU A 40 20.94 21.45 10.56
C LEU A 40 21.42 20.34 9.63
N ASP A 41 22.38 20.67 8.76
CA ASP A 41 23.19 19.65 8.10
C ASP A 41 24.15 18.97 9.08
N PHE A 42 24.78 17.88 8.65
CA PHE A 42 25.63 17.05 9.50
C PHE A 42 26.84 17.81 10.07
N GLU A 43 27.51 18.63 9.26
CA GLU A 43 28.70 19.37 9.71
C GLU A 43 28.33 20.47 10.70
N ALA A 44 27.28 21.25 10.40
CA ALA A 44 26.74 22.28 11.29
C ALA A 44 26.27 21.67 12.62
N PHE A 45 25.61 20.52 12.58
CA PHE A 45 25.16 19.80 13.77
C PHE A 45 26.33 19.39 14.66
N LEU A 46 27.36 18.75 14.10
CA LEU A 46 28.55 18.34 14.87
C LEU A 46 29.30 19.53 15.47
N ASN A 47 29.46 20.60 14.68
CA ASN A 47 30.12 21.82 15.14
C ASN A 47 29.36 22.46 16.31
N LEU A 48 28.04 22.58 16.20
CA LEU A 48 27.22 23.14 17.26
C LEU A 48 27.20 22.25 18.51
N LEU A 49 27.11 20.93 18.34
CA LEU A 49 27.17 19.96 19.44
C LEU A 49 28.48 20.10 20.23
N ALA A 50 29.62 20.16 19.53
CA ALA A 50 30.93 20.30 20.15
C ALA A 50 31.11 21.63 20.91
N HIS A 51 30.50 22.71 20.41
CA HIS A 51 30.62 24.04 21.00
C HIS A 51 29.67 24.23 22.20
N SER A 52 28.41 23.83 22.03
CA SER A 52 27.35 24.07 23.01
C SER A 52 27.35 23.08 24.18
N LYS A 53 27.87 21.86 23.98
CA LYS A 53 27.96 20.80 25.00
C LYS A 53 26.64 20.65 25.78
N PRO A 54 25.53 20.36 25.08
CA PRO A 54 24.23 20.27 25.72
C PRO A 54 24.23 19.14 26.76
N THR A 55 23.32 19.24 27.74
CA THR A 55 23.20 18.20 28.78
C THR A 55 22.82 16.85 28.20
N ALA A 56 21.96 16.83 27.18
CA ALA A 56 21.50 15.61 26.52
C ALA A 56 21.29 15.83 25.02
N ILE A 57 21.50 14.76 24.25
CA ILE A 57 21.04 14.62 22.87
C ILE A 57 20.04 13.47 22.79
N TYR A 58 19.04 13.61 21.93
CA TYR A 58 18.10 12.55 21.55
C TYR A 58 18.53 12.02 20.20
N LEU A 59 18.81 10.72 20.13
CA LEU A 59 19.31 10.07 18.92
C LEU A 59 18.39 8.90 18.57
N LEU A 60 17.83 8.95 17.37
CA LEU A 60 17.05 7.87 16.78
C LEU A 60 17.76 7.38 15.52
N ALA A 61 18.08 6.10 15.48
CA ALA A 61 18.51 5.41 14.27
C ALA A 61 17.47 4.34 13.96
N VAL A 62 16.71 4.55 12.89
CA VAL A 62 15.68 3.61 12.44
C VAL A 62 16.33 2.66 11.46
N LYS A 63 16.29 1.37 11.81
CA LYS A 63 16.71 0.31 10.92
C LYS A 63 15.60 0.03 9.91
N PHE A 64 16.02 -0.28 8.70
CA PHE A 64 15.12 -0.68 7.64
C PHE A 64 14.67 -2.13 7.82
N ASP A 65 13.36 -2.30 7.85
CA ASP A 65 12.67 -3.57 7.72
C ASP A 65 11.88 -3.55 6.40
N PRO A 66 12.29 -4.35 5.40
CA PRO A 66 11.65 -4.37 4.09
C PRO A 66 10.14 -4.59 4.10
N GLN A 67 9.60 -5.28 5.11
CA GLN A 67 8.18 -5.54 5.22
C GLN A 67 7.47 -4.36 5.92
N GLU A 68 7.92 -3.99 7.12
CA GLU A 68 7.28 -2.90 7.89
C GLU A 68 7.38 -1.55 7.15
N ASP A 69 8.52 -1.26 6.52
CA ASP A 69 8.69 -0.03 5.75
C ASP A 69 7.81 -0.01 4.50
N LEU A 70 7.62 -1.15 3.83
CA LEU A 70 6.71 -1.23 2.69
C LEU A 70 5.26 -1.03 3.11
N GLU A 71 4.85 -1.67 4.21
CA GLU A 71 3.52 -1.51 4.81
C GLU A 71 3.28 -0.04 5.18
N SER A 72 4.28 0.62 5.77
CA SER A 72 4.26 2.05 6.09
C SER A 72 4.16 2.94 4.85
N TRP A 73 4.98 2.72 3.82
CA TRP A 73 4.92 3.51 2.59
C TRP A 73 3.59 3.38 1.86
N TRP A 74 2.92 2.25 2.02
CA TRP A 74 1.65 1.98 1.35
C TRP A 74 0.43 2.30 2.21
N ASP A 75 0.62 2.76 3.45
CA ASP A 75 -0.43 2.99 4.45
C ASP A 75 -1.31 1.74 4.66
N ILE A 76 -0.69 0.56 4.71
CA ILE A 76 -1.39 -0.74 4.88
C ILE A 76 -2.04 -0.81 6.26
N ASP A 77 -3.36 -1.05 6.29
CA ASP A 77 -4.08 -1.37 7.51
C ASP A 77 -4.09 -2.90 7.74
N GLU A 78 -3.56 -3.36 8.87
CA GLU A 78 -3.60 -4.77 9.26
C GLU A 78 -5.03 -5.33 9.35
N GLY A 79 -6.02 -4.46 9.58
CA GLY A 79 -7.43 -4.80 9.64
C GLY A 79 -8.15 -4.87 8.30
N ASP A 80 -7.55 -4.37 7.21
CA ASP A 80 -8.18 -4.33 5.89
C ASP A 80 -7.82 -5.58 5.06
N GLU A 81 -8.83 -6.35 4.65
CA GLU A 81 -8.64 -7.58 3.89
C GLU A 81 -8.06 -7.33 2.48
N ASP A 82 -8.39 -6.19 1.86
CA ASP A 82 -7.88 -5.83 0.54
C ASP A 82 -6.39 -5.45 0.58
N ASP A 83 -5.97 -4.75 1.64
CA ASP A 83 -4.56 -4.43 1.88
C ASP A 83 -3.76 -5.69 2.22
N GLN A 84 -4.32 -6.58 3.04
CA GLN A 84 -3.72 -7.89 3.32
C GLN A 84 -3.62 -8.76 2.06
N ALA A 85 -4.61 -8.70 1.16
CA ALA A 85 -4.54 -9.38 -0.12
C ALA A 85 -3.44 -8.81 -1.02
N LEU A 86 -3.23 -7.48 -1.00
CA LEU A 86 -2.14 -6.81 -1.71
C LEU A 86 -0.77 -7.32 -1.23
N MET A 87 -0.55 -7.40 0.08
CA MET A 87 0.70 -7.92 0.66
C MET A 87 0.94 -9.41 0.37
N ARG A 88 -0.12 -10.15 0.01
CA ARG A 88 -0.01 -11.56 -0.39
C ARG A 88 0.42 -11.75 -1.85
N ASP A 89 0.36 -10.70 -2.68
CA ASP A 89 0.70 -10.75 -4.09
C ASP A 89 2.15 -11.23 -4.30
N ALA A 90 2.34 -12.07 -5.32
CA ALA A 90 3.63 -12.71 -5.57
C ALA A 90 4.72 -11.71 -5.98
N LYS A 91 4.37 -10.63 -6.70
CA LYS A 91 5.31 -9.57 -7.08
C LYS A 91 5.72 -8.77 -5.85
N VAL A 92 4.79 -8.49 -4.95
CA VAL A 92 5.05 -7.79 -3.68
C VAL A 92 6.02 -8.59 -2.82
N LYS A 93 5.73 -9.88 -2.60
CA LYS A 93 6.65 -10.78 -1.87
C LYS A 93 8.03 -10.89 -2.53
N GLN A 94 8.08 -10.89 -3.87
CA GLN A 94 9.34 -10.93 -4.59
C GLN A 94 10.12 -9.62 -4.43
N PHE A 95 9.44 -8.48 -4.41
CA PHE A 95 10.04 -7.17 -4.22
C PHE A 95 10.65 -7.02 -2.82
N ILE A 96 9.90 -7.35 -1.76
CA ILE A 96 10.39 -7.36 -0.37
C ILE A 96 11.69 -8.17 -0.26
N ARG A 97 11.73 -9.37 -0.84
CA ARG A 97 12.94 -10.23 -0.84
C ARG A 97 14.14 -9.65 -1.59
N LYS A 98 13.91 -8.70 -2.50
CA LYS A 98 14.93 -8.10 -3.37
C LYS A 98 15.38 -6.71 -2.91
N MET A 99 14.65 -6.06 -2.01
CA MET A 99 14.97 -4.71 -1.52
C MET A 99 16.39 -4.62 -0.93
N GLY A 100 16.91 -5.70 -0.36
CA GLY A 100 18.21 -5.68 0.31
C GLY A 100 18.19 -4.77 1.54
N HIS A 101 19.36 -4.40 2.05
CA HIS A 101 19.53 -3.41 3.13
C HIS A 101 18.81 -3.69 4.46
N ALA A 102 18.27 -4.90 4.64
CA ALA A 102 17.67 -5.30 5.91
C ALA A 102 18.68 -5.10 7.04
N ASP A 103 18.20 -4.55 8.17
CA ASP A 103 19.00 -4.17 9.35
C ASP A 103 19.95 -2.97 9.16
N GLU A 104 20.10 -2.41 7.96
CA GLU A 104 20.84 -1.16 7.76
C GLU A 104 20.01 0.05 8.24
N ILE A 105 20.68 1.13 8.66
CA ILE A 105 19.98 2.35 9.08
C ILE A 105 19.43 3.05 7.84
N GLY A 106 18.10 3.13 7.73
CA GLY A 106 17.41 3.84 6.65
C GLY A 106 17.22 5.33 6.97
N SER A 107 17.00 5.67 8.25
CA SER A 107 16.81 7.05 8.71
C SER A 107 17.51 7.31 10.04
N LEU A 108 18.11 8.49 10.15
CA LEU A 108 18.83 8.98 11.31
C LEU A 108 18.29 10.36 11.70
N MET A 109 17.87 10.49 12.95
CA MET A 109 17.48 11.76 13.56
C MET A 109 18.30 11.99 14.82
N ALA A 110 18.85 13.19 14.96
CA ALA A 110 19.53 13.60 16.18
C ALA A 110 19.09 15.02 16.59
N SER A 111 18.72 15.22 17.85
CA SER A 111 18.23 16.51 18.32
C SER A 111 18.79 16.89 19.69
N PHE A 112 19.03 18.18 19.90
CA PHE A 112 19.35 18.74 21.23
C PHE A 112 18.82 20.16 21.38
N ILE A 113 18.68 20.61 22.63
CA ILE A 113 18.17 21.95 22.94
C ILE A 113 19.31 22.83 23.44
N VAL A 114 19.45 24.01 22.83
CA VAL A 114 20.38 25.07 23.25
C VAL A 114 19.61 26.39 23.17
N ASP A 115 19.70 27.20 24.22
CA ASP A 115 19.04 28.51 24.32
C ASP A 115 17.52 28.49 24.01
N GLY A 116 16.86 27.38 24.37
CA GLY A 116 15.42 27.19 24.12
C GLY A 116 15.04 26.82 22.69
N VAL A 117 16.02 26.59 21.80
CA VAL A 117 15.81 26.16 20.41
C VAL A 117 16.17 24.69 20.24
N LEU A 118 15.26 23.92 19.62
CA LEU A 118 15.50 22.53 19.26
C LEU A 118 16.28 22.47 17.94
N HIS A 119 17.55 22.07 18.01
CA HIS A 119 18.40 21.87 16.85
C HIS A 119 18.34 20.41 16.46
N THR A 120 17.98 20.12 15.21
CA THR A 120 17.78 18.75 14.74
C THR A 120 18.53 18.50 13.44
N LEU A 121 19.17 17.35 13.36
CA LEU A 121 19.65 16.73 12.13
C LEU A 121 18.66 15.65 11.73
N TYR A 122 18.26 15.65 10.46
CA TYR A 122 17.57 14.54 9.81
C TYR A 122 18.38 14.10 8.60
N ALA A 123 18.62 12.80 8.48
CA ALA A 123 19.30 12.22 7.34
C ALA A 123 18.70 10.86 7.01
N ASP A 124 18.32 10.68 5.75
CA ASP A 124 17.87 9.40 5.20
C ASP A 124 18.97 8.83 4.30
N ALA A 125 19.04 7.51 4.22
CA ALA A 125 19.95 6.85 3.32
C ALA A 125 19.51 7.09 1.86
N GLU A 126 20.45 7.31 0.94
CA GLU A 126 20.10 7.60 -0.46
C GLU A 126 19.33 6.44 -1.10
N TRP A 127 19.71 5.20 -0.76
CA TRP A 127 19.03 4.01 -1.24
C TRP A 127 17.60 3.91 -0.70
N TYR A 128 17.31 4.45 0.48
CA TYR A 128 15.99 4.37 1.12
C TYR A 128 14.95 5.17 0.34
N ALA A 129 15.29 6.40 -0.08
CA ALA A 129 14.41 7.24 -0.90
C ALA A 129 14.13 6.62 -2.28
N GLU A 130 15.14 6.00 -2.90
CA GLU A 130 14.97 5.31 -4.18
C GLU A 130 14.12 4.04 -4.05
N LEU A 131 14.30 3.27 -2.97
CA LEU A 131 13.45 2.11 -2.69
C LEU A 131 11.98 2.51 -2.45
N ALA A 132 11.73 3.59 -1.70
CA ALA A 132 10.37 4.12 -1.49
C ALA A 132 9.69 4.48 -2.82
N LYS A 133 10.44 5.08 -3.76
CA LYS A 133 9.93 5.37 -5.10
C LYS A 133 9.64 4.10 -5.91
N GLN A 134 10.51 3.10 -5.84
CA GLN A 134 10.29 1.82 -6.51
C GLN A 134 9.10 1.07 -5.93
N ALA A 135 8.87 1.18 -4.62
CA ALA A 135 7.69 0.64 -3.96
C ALA A 135 6.41 1.29 -4.48
N GLU A 136 6.39 2.61 -4.64
CA GLU A 136 5.21 3.31 -5.16
C GLU A 136 4.89 2.92 -6.62
N GLU A 137 5.91 2.77 -7.46
CA GLU A 137 5.75 2.26 -8.82
C GLU A 137 5.18 0.83 -8.82
N LEU A 138 5.68 -0.03 -7.93
CA LEU A 138 5.14 -1.38 -7.78
C LEU A 138 3.67 -1.37 -7.33
N LYS A 139 3.31 -0.49 -6.38
CA LYS A 139 1.93 -0.31 -5.91
C LYS A 139 1.02 -0.09 -7.11
N SER A 140 1.33 0.91 -7.93
CA SER A 140 0.58 1.25 -9.14
C SER A 140 0.43 0.04 -10.08
N GLN A 141 1.50 -0.69 -10.33
CA GLN A 141 1.46 -1.87 -11.21
C GLN A 141 0.58 -3.00 -10.69
N VAL A 142 0.57 -3.23 -9.37
CA VAL A 142 -0.26 -4.26 -8.75
C VAL A 142 -1.73 -3.86 -8.79
N TYR A 143 -2.07 -2.61 -8.48
CA TYR A 143 -3.44 -2.11 -8.58
C TYR A 143 -3.98 -2.21 -10.02
N VAL A 144 -3.22 -1.74 -11.01
CA VAL A 144 -3.62 -1.84 -12.42
C VAL A 144 -3.80 -3.30 -12.85
N ALA A 145 -2.96 -4.21 -12.37
CA ALA A 145 -3.10 -5.64 -12.68
C ALA A 145 -4.36 -6.24 -12.04
N ARG A 146 -4.70 -5.82 -10.82
CA ARG A 146 -5.91 -6.25 -10.11
C ARG A 146 -7.17 -5.75 -10.81
N GLU A 147 -7.24 -4.46 -11.14
CA GLU A 147 -8.35 -3.87 -11.90
C GLU A 147 -8.56 -4.57 -13.25
N ARG A 148 -7.48 -4.84 -13.99
CA ARG A 148 -7.57 -5.59 -15.26
C ARG A 148 -8.12 -7.00 -15.08
N LYS A 149 -7.75 -7.67 -13.99
CA LYS A 149 -8.23 -9.02 -13.69
C LYS A 149 -9.71 -8.99 -13.34
N GLU A 150 -10.15 -8.03 -12.54
CA GLU A 150 -11.55 -7.79 -12.21
C GLU A 150 -12.36 -7.49 -13.48
N ASP A 151 -11.87 -6.61 -14.36
CA ASP A 151 -12.46 -6.32 -15.67
C ASP A 151 -12.59 -7.57 -16.57
N GLU A 152 -11.58 -8.44 -16.58
CA GLU A 152 -11.60 -9.69 -17.34
C GLU A 152 -12.58 -10.70 -16.75
N GLU A 153 -12.66 -10.81 -15.43
CA GLU A 153 -13.63 -11.65 -14.72
C GLU A 153 -15.06 -11.17 -14.97
N ASP A 154 -15.30 -9.86 -14.93
CA ASP A 154 -16.56 -9.23 -15.29
C ASP A 154 -16.97 -9.49 -16.74
N LYS A 155 -16.02 -9.40 -17.67
CA LYS A 155 -16.27 -9.72 -19.09
C LYS A 155 -16.63 -11.19 -19.27
N LYS A 156 -15.93 -12.10 -18.60
CA LYS A 156 -16.23 -13.54 -18.62
C LYS A 156 -17.62 -13.82 -18.04
N MET A 157 -17.96 -13.18 -16.93
CA MET A 157 -19.27 -13.31 -16.29
C MET A 157 -20.39 -12.81 -17.19
N LYS A 158 -20.24 -11.62 -17.79
CA LYS A 158 -21.20 -11.06 -18.74
C LYS A 158 -21.35 -11.95 -19.99
N ALA A 159 -20.26 -12.53 -20.49
CA ALA A 159 -20.30 -13.45 -21.62
C ALA A 159 -21.08 -14.73 -21.27
N LEU A 160 -20.82 -15.31 -20.10
CA LEU A 160 -21.55 -16.48 -19.57
C LEU A 160 -23.05 -16.20 -19.46
N VAL A 161 -23.42 -15.07 -18.82
CA VAL A 161 -24.82 -14.65 -18.70
C VAL A 161 -25.46 -14.51 -20.08
N ARG A 162 -24.78 -13.88 -21.03
CA ARG A 162 -25.29 -13.66 -22.39
C ARG A 162 -25.52 -14.98 -23.15
N GLU A 163 -24.62 -15.95 -23.00
CA GLU A 163 -24.73 -17.27 -23.63
C GLU A 163 -25.95 -18.05 -23.10
N HIS A 164 -26.11 -18.10 -21.78
CA HIS A 164 -27.28 -18.72 -21.16
C HIS A 164 -28.58 -17.97 -21.50
N ALA A 165 -28.54 -16.64 -21.53
CA ALA A 165 -29.69 -15.81 -21.89
C ALA A 165 -30.15 -16.07 -23.33
N LYS A 166 -29.20 -16.23 -24.27
CA LYS A 166 -29.51 -16.60 -25.65
C LYS A 166 -30.20 -17.97 -25.72
N THR A 167 -29.63 -18.98 -25.04
CA THR A 167 -30.21 -20.33 -24.98
C THR A 167 -31.62 -20.32 -24.40
N LEU A 168 -31.83 -19.53 -23.33
CA LEU A 168 -33.13 -19.37 -22.70
C LEU A 168 -34.13 -18.65 -23.62
N CYS A 169 -33.70 -17.60 -24.32
CA CYS A 169 -34.53 -16.83 -25.24
C CYS A 169 -35.01 -17.67 -26.44
N GLU A 170 -34.15 -18.56 -26.94
CA GLU A 170 -34.46 -19.47 -28.06
C GLU A 170 -35.38 -20.64 -27.64
N HIS A 171 -35.56 -20.87 -26.34
CA HIS A 171 -36.40 -21.95 -25.85
C HIS A 171 -37.89 -21.67 -26.16
N PRO A 172 -38.64 -22.59 -26.80
CA PRO A 172 -40.02 -22.34 -27.24
C PRO A 172 -40.96 -21.85 -26.13
N LYS A 173 -40.82 -22.40 -24.92
CA LYS A 173 -41.62 -22.04 -23.74
C LYS A 173 -41.31 -20.65 -23.15
N PHE A 174 -40.25 -19.98 -23.62
CA PHE A 174 -39.84 -18.68 -23.08
C PHE A 174 -40.73 -17.53 -23.59
N ALA A 175 -41.20 -17.60 -24.84
CA ALA A 175 -42.08 -16.61 -25.46
C ALA A 175 -43.56 -17.07 -25.53
N GLU A 176 -43.82 -18.36 -25.34
CA GLU A 176 -45.15 -18.95 -25.44
C GLU A 176 -46.14 -18.35 -24.42
N GLY A 177 -47.21 -17.71 -24.92
CA GLY A 177 -48.29 -17.21 -24.08
C GLY A 177 -47.94 -16.02 -23.17
N ARG A 178 -46.84 -15.30 -23.45
CA ARG A 178 -46.33 -14.18 -22.63
C ARG A 178 -46.17 -14.58 -21.15
N PRO A 179 -45.24 -15.50 -20.83
CA PRO A 179 -45.10 -16.01 -19.48
C PRO A 179 -44.60 -14.90 -18.53
N SER A 180 -45.04 -14.95 -17.27
CA SER A 180 -44.57 -14.05 -16.21
C SER A 180 -43.08 -14.25 -15.92
N LYS A 181 -42.45 -13.24 -15.28
CA LYS A 181 -41.03 -13.31 -14.88
C LYS A 181 -40.75 -14.57 -14.04
N GLU A 182 -41.62 -14.90 -13.09
CA GLU A 182 -41.52 -16.12 -12.25
C GLU A 182 -41.49 -17.41 -13.07
N LYS A 183 -42.33 -17.53 -14.11
CA LYS A 183 -42.34 -18.71 -14.98
C LYS A 183 -41.08 -18.81 -15.84
N ARG A 184 -40.53 -17.66 -16.26
CA ARG A 184 -39.25 -17.60 -16.97
C ARG A 184 -38.07 -17.95 -16.06
N THR A 185 -38.11 -17.51 -14.81
CA THR A 185 -37.13 -17.87 -13.77
C THR A 185 -37.16 -19.37 -13.49
N TYR A 186 -38.34 -19.96 -13.24
CA TYR A 186 -38.46 -21.40 -13.04
C TYR A 186 -37.94 -22.22 -14.25
N LEU A 187 -38.23 -21.75 -15.47
CA LEU A 187 -37.68 -22.36 -16.68
C LEU A 187 -36.14 -22.27 -16.71
N ALA A 188 -35.57 -21.12 -16.38
CA ALA A 188 -34.11 -20.92 -16.33
C ALA A 188 -33.45 -21.82 -15.26
N GLU A 189 -34.02 -21.92 -14.06
CA GLU A 189 -33.55 -22.81 -12.99
C GLU A 189 -33.55 -24.28 -13.44
N SER A 190 -34.58 -24.69 -14.19
CA SER A 190 -34.68 -26.06 -14.72
C SER A 190 -33.67 -26.34 -15.84
N LEU A 191 -33.34 -25.35 -16.66
CA LEU A 191 -32.40 -25.48 -17.78
C LEU A 191 -30.94 -25.36 -17.34
N PHE A 192 -30.67 -24.62 -16.26
CA PHE A 192 -29.33 -24.34 -15.77
C PHE A 192 -29.21 -24.67 -14.25
N PRO A 193 -29.35 -25.94 -13.85
CA PRO A 193 -29.40 -26.32 -12.43
C PRO A 193 -28.08 -26.11 -11.67
N GLY A 194 -26.97 -25.88 -12.38
CA GLY A 194 -25.65 -25.58 -11.79
C GLY A 194 -25.35 -24.09 -11.66
N LEU A 195 -26.27 -23.20 -12.06
CA LEU A 195 -26.09 -21.76 -11.99
C LEU A 195 -26.57 -21.22 -10.64
N GLU A 196 -25.85 -20.27 -10.06
CA GLU A 196 -26.29 -19.62 -8.83
C GLU A 196 -27.55 -18.76 -9.04
N THR A 197 -28.40 -18.67 -8.02
CA THR A 197 -29.71 -17.99 -8.10
C THR A 197 -29.59 -16.52 -8.55
N TYR A 198 -28.54 -15.81 -8.14
CA TYR A 198 -28.34 -14.42 -8.57
C TYR A 198 -28.04 -14.32 -10.08
N LEU A 199 -27.27 -15.27 -10.64
CA LEU A 199 -26.98 -15.33 -12.08
C LEU A 199 -28.23 -15.72 -12.87
N ILE A 200 -29.09 -16.58 -12.32
CA ILE A 200 -30.36 -16.95 -12.96
C ILE A 200 -31.22 -15.71 -13.21
N TYR A 201 -31.32 -14.80 -12.23
CA TYR A 201 -32.06 -13.55 -12.42
C TYR A 201 -31.47 -12.69 -13.53
N GLN A 202 -30.14 -12.56 -13.58
CA GLN A 202 -29.46 -11.80 -14.63
C GLN A 202 -29.68 -12.42 -16.02
N VAL A 203 -29.60 -13.75 -16.13
CA VAL A 203 -29.88 -14.50 -17.37
C VAL A 203 -31.31 -14.27 -17.85
N VAL A 204 -32.30 -14.30 -16.95
CA VAL A 204 -33.71 -14.10 -17.30
C VAL A 204 -33.99 -12.67 -17.75
N ASP A 205 -33.40 -11.68 -17.08
CA ASP A 205 -33.54 -10.27 -17.45
C ASP A 205 -32.89 -9.98 -18.81
N GLU A 206 -31.67 -10.48 -19.03
CA GLU A 206 -30.97 -10.36 -20.32
C GLU A 206 -31.73 -11.07 -21.45
N ALA A 207 -32.23 -12.30 -21.22
CA ALA A 207 -33.04 -13.03 -22.20
C ALA A 207 -34.35 -12.30 -22.53
N SER A 208 -34.97 -11.67 -21.53
CA SER A 208 -36.20 -10.89 -21.71
C SER A 208 -35.94 -9.63 -22.54
N ASN A 209 -34.80 -8.96 -22.33
CA ASN A 209 -34.35 -7.83 -23.13
C ASN A 209 -34.08 -8.24 -24.59
N MET A 210 -33.39 -9.37 -24.80
CA MET A 210 -33.16 -9.93 -26.14
C MET A 210 -34.47 -10.23 -26.87
N ALA A 211 -35.42 -10.90 -26.20
CA ALA A 211 -36.73 -11.21 -26.78
C ALA A 211 -37.55 -9.95 -27.10
N TRP A 212 -37.45 -8.90 -26.28
CA TRP A 212 -38.11 -7.63 -26.56
C TRP A 212 -37.54 -6.94 -27.80
N LEU A 213 -36.20 -6.88 -27.92
CA LEU A 213 -35.52 -6.31 -29.09
C LEU A 213 -35.79 -7.12 -30.38
N ALA A 214 -35.93 -8.44 -30.28
CA ALA A 214 -36.26 -9.30 -31.42
C ALA A 214 -37.71 -9.12 -31.91
N ASN A 215 -38.65 -8.83 -31.00
CA ASN A 215 -40.07 -8.65 -31.31
C ASN A 215 -40.46 -7.19 -31.62
N GLY A 216 -39.51 -6.24 -31.51
CA GLY A 216 -39.69 -4.81 -31.80
C GLY A 216 -39.34 -4.39 -33.24
N LYS A 217 -39.04 -5.35 -34.12
CA LYS A 217 -38.94 -5.16 -35.58
C LYS A 217 -40.18 -5.70 -36.26
#